data_AF-A0A963ZDJ1-F1
#
_entry.id   AF-A0A963ZDJ1-F1
#
_cell.length_a   1.000
_cell.length_b   1.000
_cell.length_c   1.000
_cell.angle_alpha   90.00
_cell.angle_beta   90.00
_cell.angle_gamma   90.00
#
_symmetry.space_group_name_H-M   'P 1'
#
loop_
_entity.id
_entity.type
_entity.pdbx_description
1 polymer ?
#
loop_
_entity_poly.entity_id
_entity_poly.type
_entity_poly.pdbx_seq_one_letter_code
_entity_poly.pdbx_strand_id
1 'polypeptide(L)'
;MRVVNKIVSYSVKISDEPIEINGREFAQIARVSFRDETKNLVRRQKLAVVDLEELYAQINNGDEVDISECFVHNFSLHDYREKYGLEKDSWVELNNFKASGALFEADKEVDFSFAHFQGNISDFSDAHFGAGNLSFSKAWFHTNKVVFKNTSYSEGFNSFQYTDFGSGSLTFENASFINGDLSFVNAQFNDGSVNFKNVDFGDGGVLFRFAEFGSGDVNFDRAVFNGPFVDFSKVNFGTGKVDFRRCQFGNTEVSFEEIELAEGRLLFRRAKFGQRPVSFRMVQFPNADIVLDEVEFGEGRVSFFESHVRTISIKSSILLSYVDMRVAKCEVIDLSNAIIQNIIDFKKGVTAVDIGTLYLYGVRNLGKLFISWEGNDIPKIIGKQSKTSHNQKAEQFRLLKEEFHNLGQYEDEDKAYIEFKRSELANILHETRKVKWYQKIINYFNVGFQKLVFDWMGLYATSPVRVLISIFVLYGMFSMVYVVFEITDHGEISCIASDLSVYEKIIDSLYFSAVTWLTIGYGECVPTGFFKIVAPLEGWFGVFMMAYFTVAFVRKILR
;
A
#
# COMPACT_ATOMS: atom_id res chain seq x y z
N MET A 1 15.83 9.34 20.73
CA MET A 1 16.87 8.65 19.94
C MET A 1 17.92 8.22 20.94
N ARG A 2 18.06 6.93 21.27
CA ARG A 2 19.27 6.47 21.96
C ARG A 2 20.36 6.62 20.92
N VAL A 3 21.31 7.51 21.14
CA VAL A 3 22.52 7.58 20.33
C VAL A 3 23.24 6.26 20.58
N VAL A 4 23.07 5.30 19.67
CA VAL A 4 24.03 4.21 19.56
C VAL A 4 25.29 4.93 19.08
N ASN A 5 26.29 5.05 19.95
CA ASN A 5 27.56 5.64 19.55
C ASN A 5 28.15 4.73 18.46
N LYS A 6 27.94 5.12 17.20
CA LYS A 6 28.36 4.38 16.01
C LYS A 6 29.87 4.22 16.07
N ILE A 7 30.34 2.98 16.21
CA ILE A 7 31.77 2.65 16.22
C ILE A 7 32.25 2.75 14.78
N VAL A 8 33.07 3.74 14.45
CA VAL A 8 33.56 3.94 13.07
C VAL A 8 34.99 3.47 12.89
N SER A 9 35.78 3.49 13.96
CA SER A 9 37.14 2.99 13.92
C SER A 9 37.53 2.36 15.24
N TYR A 10 38.52 1.49 15.19
CA TYR A 10 39.11 0.89 16.37
C TYR A 10 40.63 0.85 16.23
N SER A 11 41.32 0.59 17.35
CA SER A 11 42.76 0.30 17.33
C SER A 11 43.06 -0.77 18.34
N VAL A 12 43.86 -1.76 17.95
CA VAL A 12 44.27 -2.88 18.78
C VAL A 12 45.73 -2.70 19.19
N LYS A 13 46.04 -3.01 20.46
CA LYS A 13 47.41 -3.15 20.95
C LYS A 13 47.56 -4.47 21.67
N ILE A 14 48.43 -5.33 21.15
CA ILE A 14 48.71 -6.64 21.72
C ILE A 14 49.90 -6.52 22.69
N SER A 15 49.86 -7.28 23.78
CA SER A 15 50.95 -7.40 24.74
C SER A 15 50.99 -8.80 25.36
N ASP A 16 52.19 -9.27 25.67
CA ASP A 16 52.45 -10.56 26.32
C ASP A 16 52.15 -10.49 27.83
N GLU A 17 50.86 -10.40 28.16
CA GLU A 17 50.36 -10.50 29.53
C GLU A 17 49.34 -11.66 29.57
N PRO A 18 49.55 -12.68 30.42
CA PRO A 18 48.62 -13.79 30.50
C PRO A 18 47.28 -13.36 31.09
N ILE A 19 46.19 -13.94 30.59
CA ILE A 19 44.83 -13.69 31.06
C ILE A 19 44.04 -14.99 31.10
N GLU A 20 43.18 -15.13 32.10
CA GLU A 20 42.20 -16.22 32.16
C GLU A 20 40.83 -15.67 31.74
N ILE A 21 40.24 -16.26 30.70
CA ILE A 21 38.88 -15.98 30.24
C ILE A 21 38.13 -17.31 30.17
N ASN A 22 36.95 -17.39 30.78
CA ASN A 22 36.10 -18.58 30.79
C ASN A 22 36.80 -19.88 31.24
N GLY A 23 37.78 -19.79 32.14
CA GLY A 23 38.54 -20.94 32.64
C GLY A 23 39.66 -21.43 31.71
N ARG A 24 39.96 -20.70 30.63
CA ARG A 24 41.09 -20.95 29.73
C ARG A 24 42.14 -19.85 29.89
N GLU A 25 43.40 -20.26 30.02
CA GLU A 25 44.54 -19.34 30.03
C GLU A 25 44.97 -18.99 28.60
N PHE A 26 45.26 -17.71 28.37
CA PHE A 26 45.77 -17.18 27.12
C PHE A 26 47.07 -16.42 27.39
N ALA A 27 48.05 -16.54 26.50
CA ALA A 27 49.37 -15.95 26.69
C ALA A 27 49.43 -14.44 26.46
N GLN A 28 48.48 -13.92 25.68
CA GLN A 28 48.48 -12.54 25.19
C GLN A 28 47.13 -11.87 25.37
N ILE A 29 47.15 -10.55 25.53
CA ILE A 29 45.95 -9.71 25.59
C ILE A 29 45.94 -8.69 24.46
N ALA A 30 44.76 -8.42 23.93
CA ALA A 30 44.48 -7.34 23.00
C ALA A 30 43.71 -6.22 23.71
N ARG A 31 44.29 -5.02 23.75
CA ARG A 31 43.64 -3.81 24.25
C ARG A 31 43.02 -3.05 23.07
N VAL A 32 41.71 -3.15 22.94
CA VAL A 32 40.94 -2.52 21.87
C VAL A 32 40.39 -1.17 22.33
N SER A 33 40.55 -0.14 21.51
CA SER A 33 39.96 1.18 21.73
C SER A 33 39.05 1.54 20.56
N PHE A 34 37.74 1.60 20.81
CA PHE A 34 36.71 1.98 19.83
C PHE A 34 36.49 3.48 19.83
N ARG A 35 36.33 4.07 18.64
CA ARG A 35 36.14 5.51 18.44
C ARG A 35 34.95 5.79 17.53
N ASP A 36 34.32 6.94 17.76
CA ASP A 36 33.22 7.45 16.91
C ASP A 36 33.73 8.22 15.69
N GLU A 37 32.80 8.75 14.88
CA GLU A 37 33.06 9.61 13.72
C GLU A 37 33.94 10.83 14.06
N THR A 38 33.83 11.36 15.27
CA THR A 38 34.61 12.50 15.76
C THR A 38 35.97 12.10 16.37
N LYS A 39 36.34 10.81 16.26
CA LYS A 39 37.53 10.19 16.85
C LYS A 39 37.56 10.19 18.38
N ASN A 40 36.43 10.46 19.02
CA ASN A 40 36.33 10.37 20.47
C ASN A 40 36.30 8.91 20.90
N LEU A 41 36.96 8.61 22.03
CA LEU A 41 36.96 7.27 22.59
C LEU A 41 35.56 6.92 23.10
N VAL A 42 34.95 5.90 22.50
CA VAL A 42 33.63 5.40 22.89
C VAL A 42 33.76 4.34 23.97
N ARG A 43 34.67 3.38 23.77
CA ARG A 43 34.84 2.21 24.65
C ARG A 43 36.27 1.68 24.58
N ARG A 44 36.76 1.14 25.70
CA ARG A 44 37.93 0.26 25.72
C ARG A 44 37.50 -1.14 26.12
N GLN A 45 38.09 -2.14 25.48
CA GLN A 45 37.86 -3.55 25.78
C GLN A 45 39.21 -4.24 25.88
N LYS A 46 39.31 -5.19 26.82
CA LYS A 46 40.43 -6.12 26.89
C LYS A 46 39.89 -7.47 26.40
N LEU A 47 40.61 -8.09 25.49
CA LEU A 47 40.29 -9.39 24.91
C LEU A 47 41.49 -10.31 25.07
N ALA A 48 41.27 -11.61 25.20
CA ALA A 48 42.34 -12.60 25.08
C ALA A 48 42.72 -12.80 23.60
N VAL A 49 43.98 -12.92 23.25
CA VAL A 49 44.38 -13.24 21.86
C VAL A 49 44.34 -14.75 21.66
N VAL A 50 43.64 -15.19 20.63
CA VAL A 50 43.54 -16.61 20.27
C VAL A 50 44.75 -17.02 19.42
N ASP A 51 45.36 -18.14 19.78
CA ASP A 51 46.29 -18.85 18.91
C ASP A 51 45.48 -19.68 17.89
N LEU A 52 45.60 -19.35 16.60
CA LEU A 52 44.90 -20.06 15.53
C LEU A 52 45.35 -21.52 15.39
N GLU A 53 46.61 -21.84 15.70
CA GLU A 53 47.10 -23.21 15.63
C GLU A 53 46.37 -24.09 16.65
N GLU A 54 46.20 -23.59 17.88
CA GLU A 54 45.43 -24.26 18.92
C GLU A 54 43.93 -24.31 18.59
N LEU A 55 43.35 -23.22 18.10
CA LEU A 55 41.93 -23.17 17.71
C LEU A 55 41.63 -24.20 16.61
N TYR A 56 42.47 -24.26 15.57
CA TYR A 56 42.34 -25.24 14.51
C TYR A 56 42.55 -26.68 15.00
N ALA A 57 43.41 -26.90 16.00
CA ALA A 57 43.53 -28.22 16.63
C ALA A 57 42.26 -28.62 17.38
N GLN A 58 41.66 -27.70 18.14
CA GLN A 58 40.38 -27.93 18.84
C GLN A 58 39.24 -28.26 17.88
N ILE A 59 39.11 -27.49 16.79
CA ILE A 59 38.11 -27.76 15.75
C ILE A 59 38.33 -29.16 15.16
N ASN A 60 39.57 -29.51 14.82
CA ASN A 60 39.87 -30.82 14.23
C ASN A 60 39.64 -32.00 15.18
N ASN A 61 39.76 -31.78 16.49
CA ASN A 61 39.44 -32.78 17.50
C ASN A 61 37.93 -32.94 17.73
N GLY A 62 37.10 -32.03 17.19
CA GLY A 62 35.65 -32.00 17.42
C GLY A 62 35.27 -31.43 18.78
N ASP A 63 36.16 -30.67 19.42
CA ASP A 63 35.89 -30.02 20.71
C ASP A 63 34.88 -28.87 20.56
N GLU A 64 34.22 -28.50 21.66
CA GLU A 64 33.40 -27.28 21.69
C GLU A 64 34.28 -26.03 21.56
N VAL A 65 33.84 -25.05 20.77
CA VAL A 65 34.61 -23.83 20.52
C VAL A 65 34.00 -22.65 21.27
N ASP A 66 34.65 -22.22 22.35
CA ASP A 66 34.32 -20.97 23.07
C ASP A 66 35.50 -20.00 23.00
N ILE A 67 35.37 -19.02 22.10
CA ILE A 67 36.27 -17.88 21.91
C ILE A 67 35.56 -16.58 22.29
N SER A 68 34.67 -16.62 23.26
CA SER A 68 34.02 -15.42 23.79
C SER A 68 35.06 -14.50 24.44
N GLU A 69 34.86 -13.18 24.32
CA GLU A 69 35.78 -12.14 24.78
C GLU A 69 37.22 -12.30 24.25
N CYS A 70 37.37 -12.90 23.07
CA CYS A 70 38.66 -13.07 22.41
C CYS A 70 38.87 -12.14 21.21
N PHE A 71 40.12 -11.87 20.89
CA PHE A 71 40.60 -11.24 19.68
C PHE A 71 41.15 -12.32 18.76
N VAL A 72 40.61 -12.40 17.55
CA VAL A 72 40.91 -13.42 16.55
C VAL A 72 41.36 -12.74 15.27
N HIS A 73 42.63 -12.93 14.92
CA HIS A 73 43.26 -12.30 13.76
C HIS A 73 43.51 -13.34 12.66
N ASN A 74 43.06 -13.07 11.43
CA ASN A 74 43.20 -13.92 10.24
C ASN A 74 42.56 -15.32 10.36
N PHE A 75 41.38 -15.44 11.00
CA PHE A 75 40.63 -16.70 11.01
C PHE A 75 40.10 -17.05 9.62
N SER A 76 40.42 -18.25 9.15
CA SER A 76 40.08 -18.72 7.81
C SER A 76 39.87 -20.24 7.79
N LEU A 77 38.63 -20.68 7.53
CA LEU A 77 38.36 -22.10 7.34
C LEU A 77 38.97 -22.65 6.04
N HIS A 78 39.26 -21.80 5.06
CA HIS A 78 40.12 -22.17 3.94
C HIS A 78 41.51 -22.61 4.41
N ASP A 79 42.15 -21.83 5.28
CA ASP A 79 43.49 -22.12 5.79
C ASP A 79 43.48 -23.37 6.69
N TYR A 80 42.41 -23.55 7.48
CA TYR A 80 42.15 -24.78 8.22
C TYR A 80 42.12 -26.01 7.29
N ARG A 81 41.38 -25.93 6.18
CA ARG A 81 41.28 -27.03 5.21
C ARG A 81 42.62 -27.33 4.55
N GLU A 82 43.38 -26.30 4.17
CA GLU A 82 44.74 -26.48 3.61
C GLU A 82 45.68 -27.18 4.61
N LYS A 83 45.63 -26.76 5.89
CA LYS A 83 46.42 -27.35 6.97
C LYS A 83 46.16 -28.84 7.18
N TYR A 84 44.89 -29.25 7.15
CA TYR A 84 44.49 -30.64 7.38
C TYR A 84 44.30 -31.46 6.09
N GLY A 85 44.64 -30.90 4.93
CA GLY A 85 44.57 -31.60 3.64
C GLY A 85 43.15 -31.97 3.22
N LEU A 86 42.16 -31.15 3.57
CA LEU A 86 40.74 -31.35 3.24
C LEU A 86 40.39 -30.76 1.86
N GLU A 87 39.30 -31.23 1.26
CA GLU A 87 38.79 -30.66 0.01
C GLU A 87 38.30 -29.21 0.22
N LYS A 88 38.40 -28.37 -0.81
CA LYS A 88 38.12 -26.92 -0.68
C LYS A 88 36.68 -26.60 -0.24
N ASP A 89 35.75 -27.48 -0.55
CA ASP A 89 34.31 -27.38 -0.30
C ASP A 89 33.80 -28.40 0.73
N SER A 90 34.71 -29.10 1.42
CA SER A 90 34.32 -29.98 2.53
C SER A 90 33.84 -29.17 3.73
N TRP A 91 32.79 -29.66 4.39
CA TRP A 91 32.28 -29.09 5.63
C TRP A 91 33.32 -29.14 6.76
N VAL A 92 33.35 -28.07 7.56
CA VAL A 92 34.11 -28.03 8.82
C VAL A 92 33.12 -27.92 9.97
N GLU A 93 33.15 -28.93 10.84
CA GLU A 93 32.24 -29.05 11.98
C GLU A 93 32.65 -28.09 13.11
N LEU A 94 31.75 -27.19 13.50
CA LEU A 94 31.92 -26.24 14.60
C LEU A 94 30.89 -26.52 15.69
N ASN A 95 31.33 -27.17 16.77
CA ASN A 95 30.46 -27.65 17.85
C ASN A 95 30.22 -26.56 18.90
N ASN A 96 28.95 -26.23 19.18
CA ASN A 96 28.52 -25.25 20.19
C ASN A 96 29.32 -23.93 20.14
N PHE A 97 29.54 -23.42 18.92
CA PHE A 97 30.41 -22.27 18.68
C PHE A 97 29.93 -21.00 19.40
N LYS A 98 30.77 -20.43 20.26
CA LYS A 98 30.54 -19.18 20.96
C LYS A 98 31.70 -18.22 20.70
N ALA A 99 31.35 -17.01 20.30
CA ALA A 99 32.25 -15.90 20.07
C ALA A 99 31.61 -14.61 20.62
N SER A 100 30.92 -14.70 21.76
CA SER A 100 30.24 -13.55 22.33
C SER A 100 31.26 -12.50 22.78
N GLY A 101 31.09 -11.25 22.34
CA GLY A 101 32.02 -10.17 22.64
C GLY A 101 33.39 -10.31 21.96
N ALA A 102 33.55 -11.25 21.03
CA ALA A 102 34.80 -11.45 20.29
C ALA A 102 35.05 -10.33 19.27
N LEU A 103 36.31 -10.12 18.90
CA LEU A 103 36.71 -9.24 17.81
C LEU A 103 37.43 -10.06 16.76
N PHE A 104 36.86 -10.12 15.55
CA PHE A 104 37.47 -10.75 14.39
C PHE A 104 38.06 -9.67 13.47
N GLU A 105 39.27 -9.86 13.01
CA GLU A 105 39.83 -9.07 11.91
C GLU A 105 40.68 -9.95 11.01
N ALA A 106 40.79 -9.58 9.74
CA ALA A 106 41.65 -10.26 8.79
C ALA A 106 42.20 -9.26 7.76
N ASP A 107 43.38 -9.55 7.22
CA ASP A 107 43.98 -8.72 6.17
C ASP A 107 43.15 -8.77 4.87
N LYS A 108 42.38 -9.85 4.67
CA LYS A 108 41.53 -10.06 3.48
C LYS A 108 40.10 -10.39 3.85
N GLU A 109 39.89 -11.49 4.56
CA GLU A 109 38.57 -12.04 4.84
C GLU A 109 38.60 -12.90 6.11
N VAL A 110 37.61 -12.71 6.97
CA VAL A 110 37.26 -13.65 8.03
C VAL A 110 36.36 -14.72 7.41
N ASP A 111 36.91 -15.92 7.21
CA ASP A 111 36.27 -16.97 6.40
C ASP A 111 35.65 -18.08 7.26
N PHE A 112 34.31 -18.11 7.28
CA PHE A 112 33.45 -19.17 7.82
C PHE A 112 32.76 -19.97 6.69
N SER A 113 33.27 -19.93 5.45
CA SER A 113 32.67 -20.66 4.35
C SER A 113 32.72 -22.17 4.56
N PHE A 114 31.62 -22.84 4.20
CA PHE A 114 31.42 -24.28 4.45
C PHE A 114 31.58 -24.67 5.93
N ALA A 115 31.34 -23.74 6.86
CA ALA A 115 31.20 -24.08 8.27
C ALA A 115 29.87 -24.80 8.49
N HIS A 116 29.89 -25.91 9.21
CA HIS A 116 28.70 -26.55 9.75
C HIS A 116 28.65 -26.30 11.25
N PHE A 117 27.86 -25.32 11.68
CA PHE A 117 27.64 -25.01 13.08
C PHE A 117 26.59 -25.97 13.65
N GLN A 118 26.96 -26.80 14.61
CA GLN A 118 26.05 -27.77 15.21
C GLN A 118 26.02 -27.69 16.74
N GLY A 119 24.97 -28.26 17.32
CA GLY A 119 24.72 -28.25 18.76
C GLY A 119 23.55 -27.36 19.14
N ASN A 120 23.58 -26.81 20.35
CA ASN A 120 22.44 -26.09 20.92
C ASN A 120 22.38 -24.63 20.47
N ILE A 121 23.52 -23.97 20.28
CA ILE A 121 23.61 -22.53 20.01
C ILE A 121 24.82 -22.19 19.13
N SER A 122 24.65 -21.18 18.28
CA SER A 122 25.74 -20.45 17.62
C SER A 122 25.65 -18.99 18.07
N ASP A 123 26.58 -18.54 18.92
CA ASP A 123 26.48 -17.24 19.59
C ASP A 123 27.60 -16.29 19.19
N PHE A 124 27.26 -15.24 18.44
CA PHE A 124 28.12 -14.11 18.07
C PHE A 124 27.66 -12.81 18.75
N SER A 125 26.89 -12.88 19.85
CA SER A 125 26.37 -11.69 20.52
C SER A 125 27.47 -10.72 20.90
N ASP A 126 27.30 -9.45 20.60
CA ASP A 126 28.26 -8.36 20.88
C ASP A 126 29.62 -8.50 20.17
N ALA A 127 29.73 -9.39 19.18
CA ALA A 127 30.95 -9.54 18.39
C ALA A 127 31.19 -8.33 17.46
N HIS A 128 32.46 -8.04 17.20
CA HIS A 128 32.90 -7.00 16.27
C HIS A 128 33.69 -7.63 15.12
N PHE A 129 33.16 -7.53 13.91
CA PHE A 129 33.88 -7.85 12.67
C PHE A 129 34.54 -6.56 12.20
N GLY A 130 35.85 -6.49 12.42
CA GLY A 130 36.69 -5.33 12.20
C GLY A 130 37.11 -5.20 10.74
N ALA A 131 38.43 -5.17 10.51
CA ALA A 131 39.01 -5.07 9.18
C ALA A 131 38.88 -6.38 8.38
N GLY A 132 38.73 -6.24 7.06
CA GLY A 132 38.58 -7.35 6.12
C GLY A 132 37.12 -7.66 5.77
N ASN A 133 36.92 -8.48 4.73
CA ASN A 133 35.60 -9.03 4.38
C ASN A 133 35.14 -10.06 5.43
N LEU A 134 33.86 -10.42 5.40
CA LEU A 134 33.30 -11.49 6.20
C LEU A 134 32.54 -12.44 5.29
N SER A 135 32.83 -13.74 5.37
CA SER A 135 32.12 -14.75 4.57
C SER A 135 31.61 -15.90 5.43
N PHE A 136 30.29 -16.02 5.50
CA PHE A 136 29.55 -17.22 5.90
C PHE A 136 29.01 -17.97 4.67
N SER A 137 29.65 -17.78 3.51
CA SER A 137 29.14 -18.31 2.24
C SER A 137 29.03 -19.83 2.29
N LYS A 138 27.85 -20.37 1.99
CA LYS A 138 27.53 -21.81 2.13
C LYS A 138 27.72 -22.36 3.55
N ALA A 139 27.72 -21.56 4.59
CA ALA A 139 27.67 -22.07 5.97
C ALA A 139 26.29 -22.70 6.27
N TRP A 140 26.26 -23.69 7.16
CA TRP A 140 25.05 -24.34 7.63
C TRP A 140 24.96 -24.24 9.15
N PHE A 141 23.92 -23.57 9.65
CA PHE A 141 23.61 -23.46 11.08
C PHE A 141 22.57 -24.50 11.48
N HIS A 142 23.05 -25.69 11.86
CA HIS A 142 22.25 -26.74 12.46
C HIS A 142 22.16 -26.57 13.99
N THR A 143 21.64 -25.43 14.44
CA THR A 143 21.44 -25.15 15.88
C THR A 143 20.04 -24.62 16.17
N ASN A 144 19.60 -24.73 17.43
CA ASN A 144 18.28 -24.22 17.84
C ASN A 144 18.21 -22.69 17.82
N LYS A 145 19.36 -22.01 17.92
CA LYS A 145 19.44 -20.57 18.06
C LYS A 145 20.73 -20.02 17.47
N VAL A 146 20.59 -19.08 16.54
CA VAL A 146 21.68 -18.36 15.89
C VAL A 146 21.61 -16.89 16.29
N VAL A 147 22.65 -16.38 16.93
CA VAL A 147 22.61 -15.06 17.59
C VAL A 147 23.72 -14.14 17.07
N PHE A 148 23.33 -13.11 16.33
CA PHE A 148 24.18 -11.99 15.89
C PHE A 148 23.73 -10.67 16.54
N LYS A 149 23.23 -10.74 17.78
CA LYS A 149 22.69 -9.59 18.50
C LYS A 149 23.79 -8.58 18.82
N ASN A 150 23.53 -7.29 18.64
CA ASN A 150 24.48 -6.20 18.91
C ASN A 150 25.82 -6.34 18.16
N THR A 151 25.86 -7.09 17.05
CA THR A 151 27.08 -7.24 16.26
C THR A 151 27.40 -5.96 15.50
N SER A 152 28.68 -5.73 15.21
CA SER A 152 29.10 -4.57 14.40
C SER A 152 30.09 -4.99 13.34
N TYR A 153 29.96 -4.40 12.16
CA TYR A 153 30.75 -4.71 10.97
C TYR A 153 31.33 -3.40 10.44
N SER A 154 32.66 -3.28 10.44
CA SER A 154 33.34 -2.00 10.23
C SER A 154 33.56 -1.66 8.77
N GLU A 155 33.96 -2.64 7.96
CA GLU A 155 34.28 -2.49 6.54
C GLU A 155 34.12 -3.81 5.78
N GLY A 156 34.29 -3.77 4.46
CA GLY A 156 34.33 -4.97 3.62
C GLY A 156 32.98 -5.49 3.14
N PHE A 157 33.03 -6.52 2.31
CA PHE A 157 31.85 -7.24 1.84
C PHE A 157 31.43 -8.27 2.89
N ASN A 158 30.19 -8.20 3.36
CA ASN A 158 29.62 -9.14 4.33
C ASN A 158 28.71 -10.14 3.61
N SER A 159 29.14 -11.39 3.49
CA SER A 159 28.49 -12.43 2.71
C SER A 159 27.88 -13.51 3.58
N PHE A 160 26.56 -13.69 3.45
CA PHE A 160 25.79 -14.84 3.90
C PHE A 160 25.13 -15.54 2.68
N GLN A 161 25.84 -15.55 1.55
CA GLN A 161 25.31 -16.15 0.33
C GLN A 161 25.23 -17.67 0.45
N TYR A 162 24.11 -18.25 0.02
CA TYR A 162 23.86 -19.70 0.12
C TYR A 162 23.95 -20.25 1.55
N THR A 163 23.92 -19.40 2.57
CA THR A 163 23.92 -19.82 3.98
C THR A 163 22.57 -20.46 4.30
N ASP A 164 22.60 -21.60 4.97
CA ASP A 164 21.42 -22.22 5.56
C ASP A 164 21.41 -21.93 7.07
N PHE A 165 20.44 -21.16 7.55
CA PHE A 165 20.31 -20.78 8.96
C PHE A 165 19.59 -21.84 9.82
N GLY A 166 19.17 -22.96 9.23
CA GLY A 166 18.38 -24.00 9.89
C GLY A 166 16.98 -23.51 10.27
N SER A 167 16.24 -24.34 11.02
CA SER A 167 14.87 -23.99 11.47
C SER A 167 14.81 -23.34 12.87
N GLY A 168 15.96 -22.88 13.36
CA GLY A 168 16.09 -22.24 14.67
C GLY A 168 15.67 -20.77 14.67
N SER A 169 15.68 -20.15 15.85
CA SER A 169 15.48 -18.69 15.90
C SER A 169 16.77 -17.95 15.49
N LEU A 170 16.66 -17.00 14.56
CA LEU A 170 17.76 -16.16 14.08
C LEU A 170 17.55 -14.71 14.50
N THR A 171 18.57 -14.06 15.07
CA THR A 171 18.47 -12.66 15.48
C THR A 171 19.74 -11.86 15.20
N PHE A 172 19.58 -10.79 14.44
CA PHE A 172 20.53 -9.70 14.24
C PHE A 172 20.12 -8.44 15.02
N GLU A 173 19.28 -8.56 16.06
CA GLU A 173 18.74 -7.39 16.77
C GLU A 173 19.86 -6.41 17.20
N ASN A 174 19.70 -5.14 16.82
CA ASN A 174 20.67 -4.05 17.02
C ASN A 174 22.05 -4.25 16.35
N ALA A 175 22.17 -5.10 15.33
CA ALA A 175 23.39 -5.19 14.53
C ALA A 175 23.63 -3.92 13.69
N SER A 176 24.89 -3.65 13.34
CA SER A 176 25.27 -2.45 12.57
C SER A 176 26.31 -2.77 11.49
N PHE A 177 25.90 -2.71 10.21
CA PHE A 177 26.69 -2.98 9.01
C PHE A 177 27.21 -1.67 8.39
N ILE A 178 28.09 -0.96 9.11
CA ILE A 178 28.32 0.47 8.90
C ILE A 178 28.87 0.78 7.50
N ASN A 179 29.94 0.08 7.10
CA ASN A 179 30.54 0.25 5.78
C ASN A 179 30.67 -1.12 5.14
N GLY A 180 30.04 -1.32 3.98
CA GLY A 180 30.12 -2.60 3.28
C GLY A 180 28.80 -3.04 2.69
N ASP A 181 28.85 -3.65 1.52
CA ASP A 181 27.68 -4.32 0.97
C ASP A 181 27.39 -5.59 1.80
N LEU A 182 26.10 -5.90 1.96
CA LEU A 182 25.61 -7.06 2.68
C LEU A 182 24.80 -7.94 1.74
N SER A 183 25.10 -9.24 1.74
CA SER A 183 24.47 -10.18 0.81
C SER A 183 23.96 -11.44 1.49
N PHE A 184 22.65 -11.66 1.45
CA PHE A 184 21.93 -12.88 1.80
C PHE A 184 21.38 -13.59 0.54
N VAL A 185 22.07 -13.43 -0.60
CA VAL A 185 21.59 -13.99 -1.88
C VAL A 185 21.54 -15.52 -1.80
N ASN A 186 20.40 -16.11 -2.16
CA ASN A 186 20.12 -17.54 -2.01
C ASN A 186 20.23 -18.09 -0.56
N ALA A 187 20.16 -17.24 0.46
CA ALA A 187 20.15 -17.69 1.84
C ALA A 187 18.84 -18.42 2.19
N GLN A 188 18.95 -19.50 2.96
CA GLN A 188 17.82 -20.29 3.45
C GLN A 188 17.61 -19.96 4.93
N PHE A 189 16.57 -19.19 5.22
CA PHE A 189 16.17 -18.85 6.58
C PHE A 189 15.25 -19.90 7.20
N ASN A 190 14.61 -20.73 6.36
CA ASN A 190 13.69 -21.81 6.74
C ASN A 190 12.59 -21.38 7.73
N ASP A 191 11.97 -22.35 8.41
CA ASP A 191 11.00 -22.11 9.48
C ASP A 191 11.67 -21.48 10.70
N GLY A 192 10.95 -20.61 11.42
CA GLY A 192 11.48 -19.95 12.61
C GLY A 192 11.36 -18.42 12.54
N SER A 193 11.52 -17.76 13.69
CA SER A 193 11.48 -16.30 13.74
C SER A 193 12.81 -15.70 13.32
N VAL A 194 12.79 -14.77 12.38
CA VAL A 194 13.97 -14.02 11.92
C VAL A 194 13.85 -12.55 12.35
N ASN A 195 14.83 -12.05 13.10
CA ASN A 195 14.75 -10.74 13.74
C ASN A 195 15.91 -9.81 13.34
N PHE A 196 15.60 -8.81 12.50
CA PHE A 196 16.46 -7.69 12.09
C PHE A 196 16.02 -6.35 12.73
N LYS A 197 15.40 -6.40 13.92
CA LYS A 197 14.90 -5.20 14.60
C LYS A 197 16.03 -4.26 15.01
N ASN A 198 15.83 -2.96 14.77
CA ASN A 198 16.80 -1.89 15.01
C ASN A 198 18.17 -2.13 14.33
N VAL A 199 18.23 -2.90 13.24
CA VAL A 199 19.49 -3.07 12.48
C VAL A 199 19.78 -1.79 11.71
N ASP A 200 21.02 -1.31 11.79
CA ASP A 200 21.55 -0.30 10.88
C ASP A 200 22.29 -1.04 9.76
N PHE A 201 21.70 -1.10 8.57
CA PHE A 201 22.32 -1.73 7.41
C PHE A 201 23.42 -0.86 6.76
N GLY A 202 23.68 0.33 7.33
CA GLY A 202 24.75 1.23 6.91
C GLY A 202 24.59 1.76 5.48
N ASP A 203 25.75 2.08 4.89
CA ASP A 203 25.85 2.87 3.66
C ASP A 203 26.12 2.00 2.41
N GLY A 204 26.24 0.68 2.56
CA GLY A 204 26.41 -0.28 1.46
C GLY A 204 25.07 -0.82 0.91
N GLY A 205 25.14 -1.47 -0.24
CA GLY A 205 23.99 -2.14 -0.85
C GLY A 205 23.58 -3.40 -0.08
N VAL A 206 22.28 -3.64 0.06
CA VAL A 206 21.75 -4.81 0.77
C VAL A 206 21.00 -5.71 -0.20
N LEU A 207 21.38 -6.99 -0.24
CA LEU A 207 20.83 -7.96 -1.18
C LEU A 207 20.22 -9.16 -0.44
N PHE A 208 18.93 -9.40 -0.65
CA PHE A 208 18.21 -10.60 -0.20
C PHE A 208 17.72 -11.45 -1.38
N ARG A 209 18.19 -11.20 -2.60
CA ARG A 209 17.64 -11.83 -3.81
C ARG A 209 17.61 -13.36 -3.70
N PHE A 210 16.48 -13.96 -4.08
CA PHE A 210 16.27 -15.42 -4.02
C PHE A 210 16.42 -16.03 -2.62
N ALA A 211 16.39 -15.24 -1.55
CA ALA A 211 16.34 -15.79 -0.21
C ALA A 211 14.96 -16.42 0.07
N GLU A 212 14.96 -17.48 0.87
CA GLU A 212 13.76 -18.21 1.24
C GLU A 212 13.55 -18.17 2.76
N PHE A 213 12.39 -17.69 3.16
CA PHE A 213 11.88 -17.76 4.53
C PHE A 213 10.74 -18.79 4.54
N GLY A 214 10.70 -19.61 5.59
CA GLY A 214 9.66 -20.60 5.80
C GLY A 214 8.49 -20.03 6.61
N SER A 215 8.02 -20.80 7.57
CA SER A 215 6.96 -20.43 8.49
C SER A 215 7.53 -19.67 9.68
N GLY A 216 7.16 -18.40 9.83
CA GLY A 216 7.62 -17.57 10.94
C GLY A 216 7.46 -16.08 10.72
N ASP A 217 7.63 -15.30 11.79
CA ASP A 217 7.64 -13.84 11.68
C ASP A 217 9.05 -13.35 11.30
N VAL A 218 9.09 -12.45 10.31
CA VAL A 218 10.31 -11.74 9.87
C VAL A 218 10.20 -10.28 10.28
N ASN A 219 11.11 -9.81 11.14
CA ASN A 219 10.96 -8.53 11.79
C ASN A 219 12.11 -7.56 11.48
N PHE A 220 11.87 -6.55 10.66
CA PHE A 220 12.75 -5.43 10.35
C PHE A 220 12.36 -4.14 11.09
N ASP A 221 11.50 -4.20 12.11
CA ASP A 221 10.99 -2.99 12.78
C ASP A 221 12.13 -2.04 13.22
N ARG A 222 12.03 -0.77 12.80
CA ARG A 222 13.02 0.29 13.03
C ARG A 222 14.41 0.04 12.40
N ALA A 223 14.51 -0.83 11.40
CA ALA A 223 15.72 -0.93 10.62
C ALA A 223 16.01 0.36 9.84
N VAL A 224 17.29 0.63 9.58
CA VAL A 224 17.77 1.79 8.83
C VAL A 224 18.57 1.29 7.63
N PHE A 225 18.28 1.83 6.45
CA PHE A 225 18.99 1.58 5.21
C PHE A 225 19.44 2.93 4.63
N ASN A 226 20.75 3.13 4.46
CA ASN A 226 21.29 4.38 3.91
C ASN A 226 22.07 4.18 2.61
N GLY A 227 22.29 2.94 2.20
CA GLY A 227 23.04 2.60 1.00
C GLY A 227 22.32 2.92 -0.32
N PRO A 228 22.96 2.59 -1.46
CA PRO A 228 22.43 2.96 -2.78
C PRO A 228 21.17 2.17 -3.17
N PHE A 229 21.05 0.92 -2.71
CA PHE A 229 19.92 0.03 -3.01
C PHE A 229 19.68 -1.02 -1.91
N VAL A 230 18.44 -1.49 -1.83
CA VAL A 230 18.00 -2.65 -1.05
C VAL A 230 17.14 -3.53 -1.96
N ASP A 231 17.57 -4.76 -2.20
CA ASP A 231 16.94 -5.66 -3.18
C ASP A 231 16.44 -6.94 -2.53
N PHE A 232 15.11 -7.02 -2.35
CA PHE A 232 14.36 -8.21 -1.95
C PHE A 232 13.74 -8.94 -3.16
N SER A 233 14.23 -8.72 -4.38
CA SER A 233 13.61 -9.34 -5.56
C SER A 233 13.64 -10.87 -5.48
N LYS A 234 12.51 -11.49 -5.83
CA LYS A 234 12.35 -12.95 -5.87
C LYS A 234 12.54 -13.64 -4.51
N VAL A 235 12.29 -12.92 -3.43
CA VAL A 235 12.24 -13.51 -2.08
C VAL A 235 10.93 -14.25 -1.89
N ASN A 236 11.01 -15.48 -1.39
CA ASN A 236 9.86 -16.20 -0.87
C ASN A 236 9.80 -15.97 0.65
N PHE A 237 8.80 -15.25 1.14
CA PHE A 237 8.62 -14.99 2.57
C PHE A 237 7.87 -16.11 3.31
N GLY A 238 7.41 -17.15 2.61
CA GLY A 238 6.72 -18.29 3.21
C GLY A 238 5.37 -17.91 3.81
N THR A 239 5.21 -18.12 5.12
CA THR A 239 3.99 -17.76 5.87
C THR A 239 4.33 -17.00 7.14
N GLY A 240 3.49 -16.03 7.50
CA GLY A 240 3.66 -15.25 8.73
C GLY A 240 3.67 -13.75 8.48
N LYS A 241 4.17 -13.00 9.46
CA LYS A 241 4.20 -11.53 9.38
C LYS A 241 5.58 -11.03 9.00
N VAL A 242 5.65 -10.21 7.95
CA VAL A 242 6.87 -9.49 7.55
C VAL A 242 6.74 -8.02 7.95
N ASP A 243 7.57 -7.55 8.88
CA ASP A 243 7.39 -6.29 9.60
C ASP A 243 8.50 -5.27 9.32
N PHE A 244 8.25 -4.32 8.44
CA PHE A 244 9.08 -3.14 8.17
C PHE A 244 8.55 -1.86 8.83
N ARG A 245 7.78 -1.96 9.92
CA ARG A 245 7.25 -0.77 10.60
C ARG A 245 8.39 0.14 11.05
N ARG A 246 8.17 1.46 10.93
CA ARG A 246 9.11 2.50 11.38
C ARG A 246 10.50 2.42 10.75
N CYS A 247 10.67 1.67 9.64
CA CYS A 247 11.94 1.65 8.91
C CYS A 247 12.27 3.01 8.31
N GLN A 248 13.56 3.30 8.20
CA GLN A 248 14.09 4.47 7.50
C GLN A 248 14.86 3.97 6.29
N PHE A 249 14.33 4.15 5.08
CA PHE A 249 15.00 3.70 3.86
C PHE A 249 15.97 4.73 3.27
N GLY A 250 16.17 5.90 3.90
CA GLY A 250 17.11 6.91 3.39
C GLY A 250 16.84 7.26 1.91
N ASN A 251 17.88 7.64 1.15
CA ASN A 251 17.77 7.86 -0.29
C ASN A 251 18.13 6.60 -1.10
N THR A 252 17.52 5.48 -0.72
CA THR A 252 17.83 4.13 -1.24
C THR A 252 16.81 3.72 -2.30
N GLU A 253 17.25 3.05 -3.36
CA GLU A 253 16.35 2.34 -4.28
C GLU A 253 15.87 1.03 -3.66
N VAL A 254 14.56 0.81 -3.56
CA VAL A 254 13.99 -0.33 -2.83
C VAL A 254 13.22 -1.24 -3.79
N SER A 255 13.61 -2.50 -3.87
CA SER A 255 12.97 -3.50 -4.73
C SER A 255 12.35 -4.62 -3.92
N PHE A 256 11.06 -4.84 -4.12
CA PHE A 256 10.26 -5.99 -3.70
C PHE A 256 9.61 -6.64 -4.95
N GLU A 257 10.35 -6.69 -6.06
CA GLU A 257 9.84 -7.28 -7.30
C GLU A 257 9.74 -8.81 -7.21
N GLU A 258 8.65 -9.39 -7.72
CA GLU A 258 8.45 -10.85 -7.79
C GLU A 258 8.55 -11.56 -6.42
N ILE A 259 8.20 -10.88 -5.31
CA ILE A 259 8.15 -11.53 -3.99
C ILE A 259 6.88 -12.35 -3.80
N GLU A 260 6.99 -13.40 -2.98
CA GLU A 260 5.91 -14.32 -2.64
C GLU A 260 5.64 -14.31 -1.13
N LEU A 261 4.36 -14.39 -0.75
CA LEU A 261 3.92 -14.58 0.64
C LEU A 261 2.59 -15.34 0.58
N ALA A 262 2.60 -16.60 1.01
CA ALA A 262 1.44 -17.47 0.86
C ALA A 262 0.27 -16.98 1.71
N GLU A 263 0.54 -16.66 2.98
CA GLU A 263 -0.43 -16.11 3.93
C GLU A 263 0.25 -15.14 4.91
N GLY A 264 -0.51 -14.14 5.38
CA GLY A 264 -0.05 -13.18 6.37
C GLY A 264 -0.07 -11.74 5.87
N ARG A 265 0.90 -10.94 6.31
CA ARG A 265 0.93 -9.49 6.01
C ARG A 265 2.36 -8.96 5.92
N LEU A 266 2.59 -8.13 4.91
CA LEU A 266 3.76 -7.28 4.75
C LEU A 266 3.43 -5.86 5.25
N LEU A 267 4.09 -5.43 6.33
CA LEU A 267 3.75 -4.19 7.04
C LEU A 267 4.84 -3.14 6.92
N PHE A 268 4.49 -1.93 6.51
CA PHE A 268 5.38 -0.76 6.42
C PHE A 268 4.88 0.42 7.25
N ARG A 269 4.00 0.21 8.23
CA ARG A 269 3.36 1.32 8.94
C ARG A 269 4.40 2.30 9.52
N ARG A 270 4.27 3.59 9.19
CA ARG A 270 5.21 4.67 9.58
C ARG A 270 6.64 4.49 9.06
N ALA A 271 6.83 3.70 8.00
CA ALA A 271 8.09 3.68 7.28
C ALA A 271 8.26 4.97 6.48
N LYS A 272 9.52 5.35 6.23
CA LYS A 272 9.89 6.51 5.42
C LYS A 272 10.75 6.07 4.25
N PHE A 273 10.30 6.39 3.04
CA PHE A 273 11.04 6.17 1.80
C PHE A 273 11.60 7.51 1.30
N GLY A 274 12.82 7.50 0.77
CA GLY A 274 13.42 8.69 0.18
C GLY A 274 12.96 8.96 -1.24
N GLN A 275 13.84 9.58 -2.01
CA GLN A 275 13.52 10.14 -3.33
C GLN A 275 13.73 9.14 -4.48
N ARG A 276 14.26 7.95 -4.19
CA ARG A 276 14.52 6.91 -5.20
C ARG A 276 13.32 5.96 -5.36
N PRO A 277 13.27 5.21 -6.47
CA PRO A 277 12.14 4.32 -6.75
C PRO A 277 11.90 3.23 -5.69
N VAL A 278 10.63 2.86 -5.53
CA VAL A 278 10.18 1.73 -4.69
C VAL A 278 9.32 0.80 -5.55
N SER A 279 9.79 -0.42 -5.79
CA SER A 279 9.11 -1.36 -6.68
C SER A 279 8.45 -2.49 -5.90
N PHE A 280 7.15 -2.69 -6.11
CA PHE A 280 6.34 -3.84 -5.67
C PHE A 280 5.72 -4.52 -6.89
N ARG A 281 6.47 -4.64 -7.99
CA ARG A 281 5.97 -5.18 -9.25
C ARG A 281 5.90 -6.72 -9.20
N MET A 282 4.87 -7.28 -9.83
CA MET A 282 4.68 -8.73 -9.96
C MET A 282 4.65 -9.50 -8.62
N VAL A 283 4.22 -8.85 -7.54
CA VAL A 283 4.06 -9.49 -6.21
C VAL A 283 2.97 -10.56 -6.25
N GLN A 284 3.19 -11.72 -5.63
CA GLN A 284 2.26 -12.87 -5.61
C GLN A 284 1.72 -13.17 -4.21
N PHE A 285 0.74 -12.39 -3.76
CA PHE A 285 0.13 -12.42 -2.42
C PHE A 285 -1.39 -12.72 -2.50
N PRO A 286 -1.84 -13.88 -3.04
CA PRO A 286 -3.27 -14.17 -3.24
C PRO A 286 -4.10 -14.11 -1.96
N ASN A 287 -3.52 -14.47 -0.81
CA ASN A 287 -4.19 -14.46 0.48
C ASN A 287 -3.55 -13.50 1.51
N ALA A 288 -2.59 -12.67 1.09
CA ALA A 288 -1.82 -11.80 1.97
C ALA A 288 -2.01 -10.30 1.67
N ASP A 289 -1.76 -9.47 2.67
CA ASP A 289 -1.93 -8.01 2.58
C ASP A 289 -0.60 -7.26 2.53
N ILE A 290 -0.59 -6.14 1.81
CA ILE A 290 0.44 -5.09 1.89
C ILE A 290 -0.17 -3.90 2.65
N VAL A 291 0.45 -3.52 3.77
CA VAL A 291 -0.03 -2.44 4.65
C VAL A 291 1.00 -1.32 4.74
N LEU A 292 0.77 -0.26 3.98
CA LEU A 292 1.57 0.97 3.86
C LEU A 292 0.85 2.18 4.50
N ASP A 293 0.23 1.95 5.65
CA ASP A 293 -0.47 3.00 6.41
C ASP A 293 0.52 4.00 7.05
N GLU A 294 0.16 5.29 7.08
CA GLU A 294 0.98 6.36 7.68
C GLU A 294 2.41 6.40 7.10
N VAL A 295 2.59 5.99 5.84
CA VAL A 295 3.88 5.99 5.15
C VAL A 295 4.14 7.35 4.52
N GLU A 296 5.39 7.78 4.56
CA GLU A 296 5.89 8.93 3.81
C GLU A 296 6.69 8.39 2.61
N PHE A 297 6.14 8.56 1.40
CA PHE A 297 6.89 8.33 0.17
C PHE A 297 7.48 9.65 -0.32
N GLY A 298 8.77 9.65 -0.69
CA GLY A 298 9.37 10.75 -1.44
C GLY A 298 8.89 10.81 -2.90
N GLU A 299 9.62 11.50 -3.75
CA GLU A 299 9.27 11.77 -5.15
C GLU A 299 9.53 10.57 -6.09
N GLY A 300 10.28 9.57 -5.62
CA GLY A 300 10.61 8.37 -6.39
C GLY A 300 9.38 7.56 -6.77
N ARG A 301 9.37 6.99 -7.97
CA ARG A 301 8.23 6.19 -8.47
C ARG A 301 7.94 5.01 -7.54
N VAL A 302 6.67 4.83 -7.18
CA VAL A 302 6.16 3.64 -6.50
C VAL A 302 5.37 2.81 -7.50
N SER A 303 5.56 1.48 -7.56
CA SER A 303 4.85 0.65 -8.54
C SER A 303 4.34 -0.66 -7.99
N PHE A 304 3.05 -0.94 -8.18
CA PHE A 304 2.39 -2.23 -7.91
C PHE A 304 2.01 -2.95 -9.21
N PHE A 305 2.71 -2.64 -10.31
CA PHE A 305 2.35 -3.11 -11.64
C PHE A 305 2.36 -4.63 -11.73
N GLU A 306 1.29 -5.20 -12.29
CA GLU A 306 1.09 -6.65 -12.48
C GLU A 306 1.10 -7.49 -11.19
N SER A 307 0.88 -6.85 -10.03
CA SER A 307 0.81 -7.56 -8.75
C SER A 307 -0.54 -8.21 -8.49
N HIS A 308 -0.54 -9.38 -7.86
CA HIS A 308 -1.70 -10.11 -7.39
C HIS A 308 -1.69 -10.09 -5.85
N VAL A 309 -2.55 -9.29 -5.21
CA VAL A 309 -2.51 -9.06 -3.75
C VAL A 309 -3.92 -9.10 -3.17
N ARG A 310 -4.15 -9.64 -1.97
CA ARG A 310 -5.48 -9.58 -1.36
C ARG A 310 -5.90 -8.14 -1.04
N THR A 311 -5.06 -7.42 -0.28
CA THR A 311 -5.31 -6.01 0.09
C THR A 311 -4.05 -5.17 -0.06
N ILE A 312 -4.21 -3.96 -0.59
CA ILE A 312 -3.21 -2.89 -0.51
C ILE A 312 -3.81 -1.72 0.28
N SER A 313 -3.26 -1.43 1.46
CA SER A 313 -3.69 -0.31 2.31
C SER A 313 -2.62 0.78 2.33
N ILE A 314 -2.97 2.01 1.95
CA ILE A 314 -2.09 3.19 1.93
C ILE A 314 -2.79 4.33 2.70
N LYS A 315 -3.35 4.02 3.87
CA LYS A 315 -4.18 4.95 4.65
C LYS A 315 -3.36 6.06 5.27
N SER A 316 -3.90 7.27 5.26
CA SER A 316 -3.28 8.42 5.96
C SER A 316 -1.82 8.67 5.58
N SER A 317 -1.43 8.25 4.37
CA SER A 317 -0.07 8.36 3.85
C SER A 317 0.08 9.62 2.99
N ILE A 318 1.32 10.12 2.87
CA ILE A 318 1.66 11.25 2.02
C ILE A 318 2.34 10.71 0.76
N LEU A 319 1.73 10.98 -0.40
CA LEU A 319 2.15 10.47 -1.70
C LEU A 319 2.70 11.61 -2.56
N LEU A 320 4.00 11.88 -2.42
CA LEU A 320 4.76 12.80 -3.29
C LEU A 320 5.15 12.14 -4.63
N SER A 321 5.08 10.80 -4.67
CA SER A 321 5.50 9.96 -5.78
C SER A 321 4.42 9.78 -6.84
N TYR A 322 4.86 9.50 -8.07
CA TYR A 322 4.03 8.77 -9.01
C TYR A 322 3.78 7.36 -8.46
N VAL A 323 2.52 6.96 -8.31
CA VAL A 323 2.13 5.61 -7.86
C VAL A 323 1.40 4.86 -8.97
N ASP A 324 2.01 3.79 -9.45
CA ASP A 324 1.43 2.88 -10.44
C ASP A 324 0.56 1.82 -9.75
N MET A 325 -0.76 1.95 -9.88
CA MET A 325 -1.75 1.07 -9.26
C MET A 325 -2.37 0.09 -10.26
N ARG A 326 -1.73 -0.16 -11.41
CA ARG A 326 -2.16 -1.13 -12.43
C ARG A 326 -1.80 -2.56 -12.02
N VAL A 327 -2.40 -2.98 -10.90
CA VAL A 327 -2.32 -4.34 -10.34
C VAL A 327 -3.01 -5.35 -11.26
N ALA A 328 -2.50 -6.59 -11.32
CA ALA A 328 -3.15 -7.65 -12.07
C ALA A 328 -4.48 -8.07 -11.41
N LYS A 329 -4.48 -8.22 -10.08
CA LYS A 329 -5.67 -8.50 -9.28
C LYS A 329 -5.50 -8.02 -7.83
N CYS A 330 -6.49 -7.31 -7.31
CA CYS A 330 -6.55 -6.91 -5.91
C CYS A 330 -7.97 -6.86 -5.37
N GLU A 331 -8.25 -7.50 -4.23
CA GLU A 331 -9.61 -7.48 -3.67
C GLU A 331 -9.96 -6.11 -3.08
N VAL A 332 -9.01 -5.47 -2.41
CA VAL A 332 -9.21 -4.19 -1.73
C VAL A 332 -8.00 -3.28 -1.91
N ILE A 333 -8.24 -2.08 -2.42
CA ILE A 333 -7.29 -0.97 -2.38
C ILE A 333 -7.88 0.12 -1.49
N ASP A 334 -7.12 0.57 -0.50
CA ASP A 334 -7.58 1.57 0.46
C ASP A 334 -6.63 2.76 0.54
N LEU A 335 -7.04 3.88 -0.05
CA LEU A 335 -6.32 5.16 -0.02
C LEU A 335 -6.96 6.15 0.97
N SER A 336 -7.84 5.68 1.88
CA SER A 336 -8.61 6.60 2.71
C SER A 336 -7.72 7.53 3.55
N ASN A 337 -8.10 8.81 3.60
CA ASN A 337 -7.36 9.89 4.25
C ASN A 337 -5.93 10.16 3.71
N ALA A 338 -5.55 9.58 2.57
CA ALA A 338 -4.25 9.87 1.96
C ALA A 338 -4.19 11.31 1.39
N ILE A 339 -2.97 11.87 1.35
CA ILE A 339 -2.68 13.13 0.68
C ILE A 339 -1.92 12.81 -0.60
N ILE A 340 -2.55 13.06 -1.74
CA ILE A 340 -1.96 12.84 -3.07
C ILE A 340 -1.40 14.17 -3.56
N GLN A 341 -0.08 14.28 -3.73
CA GLN A 341 0.56 15.48 -4.30
C GLN A 341 1.04 15.28 -5.74
N ASN A 342 1.06 14.03 -6.22
CA ASN A 342 1.49 13.67 -7.56
C ASN A 342 0.48 12.71 -8.20
N ILE A 343 0.88 11.90 -9.18
CA ILE A 343 -0.02 11.05 -9.97
C ILE A 343 -0.26 9.71 -9.27
N ILE A 344 -1.52 9.30 -9.16
CA ILE A 344 -1.92 7.90 -8.91
C ILE A 344 -2.57 7.34 -10.18
N ASP A 345 -2.01 6.26 -10.73
CA ASP A 345 -2.44 5.70 -12.01
C ASP A 345 -3.13 4.33 -11.87
N PHE A 346 -4.43 4.32 -12.10
CA PHE A 346 -5.28 3.13 -12.21
C PHE A 346 -5.70 2.84 -13.66
N LYS A 347 -5.28 3.68 -14.62
CA LYS A 347 -5.82 3.63 -15.97
C LYS A 347 -5.34 2.37 -16.67
N LYS A 348 -6.30 1.52 -17.03
CA LYS A 348 -6.06 0.30 -17.78
C LYS A 348 -5.38 0.63 -19.11
N GLY A 349 -4.22 0.01 -19.35
CA GLY A 349 -3.51 0.03 -20.63
C GLY A 349 -3.77 -1.27 -21.40
N VAL A 350 -2.68 -1.93 -21.81
CA VAL A 350 -2.73 -3.31 -22.34
C VAL A 350 -3.00 -4.32 -21.22
N THR A 351 -2.56 -4.03 -20.00
CA THR A 351 -2.70 -4.91 -18.84
C THR A 351 -4.09 -4.86 -18.23
N ALA A 352 -4.55 -5.98 -17.69
CA ALA A 352 -5.79 -6.02 -16.91
C ALA A 352 -5.58 -5.31 -15.56
N VAL A 353 -6.61 -4.61 -15.08
CA VAL A 353 -6.66 -3.99 -13.75
C VAL A 353 -7.92 -4.50 -13.06
N ASP A 354 -7.81 -5.62 -12.35
CA ASP A 354 -8.92 -6.25 -11.63
C ASP A 354 -8.92 -5.81 -10.16
N ILE A 355 -9.82 -4.89 -9.80
CA ILE A 355 -9.94 -4.35 -8.44
C ILE A 355 -11.33 -4.71 -7.90
N GLY A 356 -11.39 -5.35 -6.73
CA GLY A 356 -12.64 -5.73 -6.08
C GLY A 356 -13.37 -4.54 -5.44
N THR A 357 -12.64 -3.75 -4.66
CA THR A 357 -13.12 -2.58 -3.90
C THR A 357 -12.03 -1.52 -3.82
N LEU A 358 -12.40 -0.24 -3.99
CA LEU A 358 -11.48 0.90 -3.86
C LEU A 358 -12.03 1.92 -2.86
N TYR A 359 -11.28 2.29 -1.83
CA TYR A 359 -11.67 3.32 -0.85
C TYR A 359 -10.89 4.62 -1.08
N LEU A 360 -11.61 5.72 -1.33
CA LEU A 360 -11.06 7.07 -1.56
C LEU A 360 -11.60 8.15 -0.60
N TYR A 361 -12.39 7.77 0.42
CA TYR A 361 -12.99 8.76 1.32
C TYR A 361 -11.92 9.49 2.15
N GLY A 362 -12.13 10.78 2.42
CA GLY A 362 -11.15 11.63 3.10
C GLY A 362 -9.86 11.93 2.34
N VAL A 363 -9.69 11.46 1.09
CA VAL A 363 -8.51 11.77 0.26
C VAL A 363 -8.43 13.27 0.01
N ARG A 364 -7.22 13.81 0.17
CA ARG A 364 -6.89 15.18 -0.24
C ARG A 364 -6.05 15.11 -1.51
N ASN A 365 -6.68 15.33 -2.66
CA ASN A 365 -6.01 15.28 -3.95
C ASN A 365 -5.53 16.67 -4.38
N LEU A 366 -4.21 16.87 -4.37
CA LEU A 366 -3.50 18.03 -4.92
C LEU A 366 -2.78 17.70 -6.24
N GLY A 367 -2.71 16.41 -6.59
CA GLY A 367 -2.10 15.88 -7.80
C GLY A 367 -3.13 15.49 -8.85
N LYS A 368 -2.97 14.30 -9.44
CA LYS A 368 -3.92 13.73 -10.42
C LYS A 368 -4.21 12.27 -10.12
N LEU A 369 -5.45 11.87 -10.36
CA LEU A 369 -5.91 10.50 -10.21
C LEU A 369 -6.37 9.98 -11.59
N PHE A 370 -5.49 9.25 -12.27
CA PHE A 370 -5.81 8.65 -13.56
C PHE A 370 -6.62 7.38 -13.34
N ILE A 371 -7.93 7.47 -13.56
CA ILE A 371 -8.87 6.35 -13.43
C ILE A 371 -9.93 6.45 -14.53
N SER A 372 -10.52 5.33 -14.94
CA SER A 372 -11.57 5.29 -15.95
C SER A 372 -12.88 4.80 -15.35
N TRP A 373 -13.99 5.50 -15.63
CA TRP A 373 -15.30 5.10 -15.12
C TRP A 373 -15.67 3.66 -15.51
N GLU A 374 -15.59 3.37 -16.80
CA GLU A 374 -15.92 2.05 -17.36
C GLU A 374 -14.73 1.09 -17.28
N GLY A 375 -13.52 1.58 -17.54
CA GLY A 375 -12.32 0.75 -17.56
C GLY A 375 -11.97 0.13 -16.19
N ASN A 376 -12.38 0.78 -15.09
CA ASN A 376 -12.18 0.29 -13.73
C ASN A 376 -13.48 -0.11 -13.02
N ASP A 377 -14.64 -0.06 -13.69
CA ASP A 377 -15.96 -0.39 -13.13
C ASP A 377 -16.26 0.32 -11.80
N ILE A 378 -16.10 1.66 -11.81
CA ILE A 378 -16.22 2.53 -10.63
C ILE A 378 -17.51 2.29 -9.81
N PRO A 379 -18.72 2.20 -10.43
CA PRO A 379 -19.95 1.96 -9.68
C PRO A 379 -19.92 0.66 -8.88
N LYS A 380 -19.31 -0.40 -9.42
CA LYS A 380 -19.21 -1.69 -8.75
C LYS A 380 -18.20 -1.66 -7.61
N ILE A 381 -17.00 -1.12 -7.84
CA ILE A 381 -15.93 -1.14 -6.82
C ILE A 381 -16.24 -0.23 -5.62
N ILE A 382 -16.96 0.88 -5.82
CA ILE A 382 -17.44 1.74 -4.71
C ILE A 382 -18.76 1.20 -4.15
N GLY A 383 -19.64 0.67 -5.01
CA GLY A 383 -20.94 0.13 -4.62
C GLY A 383 -20.85 -1.02 -3.62
N LYS A 384 -19.87 -1.92 -3.81
CA LYS A 384 -19.60 -3.09 -2.93
C LYS A 384 -19.16 -2.75 -1.51
N GLN A 385 -18.78 -1.50 -1.23
CA GLN A 385 -18.36 -1.09 0.10
C GLN A 385 -19.54 -1.18 1.08
N SER A 386 -19.58 -2.22 1.91
CA SER A 386 -20.68 -2.49 2.87
C SER A 386 -20.54 -1.73 4.18
N LYS A 387 -19.29 -1.41 4.58
CA LYS A 387 -18.98 -0.70 5.83
C LYS A 387 -18.93 0.82 5.69
N THR A 388 -19.00 1.34 4.46
CA THR A 388 -18.92 2.77 4.17
C THR A 388 -20.28 3.44 4.28
N SER A 389 -20.33 4.58 4.97
CA SER A 389 -21.56 5.40 5.07
C SER A 389 -21.96 6.00 3.72
N HIS A 390 -23.24 6.35 3.55
CA HIS A 390 -23.71 7.05 2.35
C HIS A 390 -22.98 8.38 2.11
N ASN A 391 -22.65 9.11 3.19
CA ASN A 391 -21.86 10.34 3.11
C ASN A 391 -20.44 10.10 2.58
N GLN A 392 -19.75 9.06 3.06
CA GLN A 392 -18.43 8.70 2.55
C GLN A 392 -18.47 8.20 1.10
N LYS A 393 -19.54 7.52 0.67
CA LYS A 393 -19.74 7.17 -0.76
C LYS A 393 -19.93 8.44 -1.60
N ALA A 394 -20.74 9.39 -1.12
CA ALA A 394 -20.92 10.68 -1.80
C ALA A 394 -19.58 11.43 -1.92
N GLU A 395 -18.78 11.48 -0.86
CA GLU A 395 -17.46 12.12 -0.87
C GLU A 395 -16.53 11.54 -1.94
N GLN A 396 -16.51 10.21 -2.09
CA GLN A 396 -15.72 9.53 -3.12
C GLN A 396 -16.17 9.88 -4.54
N PHE A 397 -17.48 9.88 -4.81
CA PHE A 397 -17.99 10.28 -6.12
C PHE A 397 -17.78 11.77 -6.40
N ARG A 398 -17.81 12.62 -5.37
CA ARG A 398 -17.47 14.05 -5.51
C ARG A 398 -16.00 14.24 -5.92
N LEU A 399 -15.09 13.53 -5.26
CA LEU A 399 -13.66 13.53 -5.61
C LEU A 399 -13.47 13.14 -7.08
N LEU A 400 -14.08 12.01 -7.50
CA LEU A 400 -13.97 11.53 -8.88
C LEU A 400 -14.59 12.50 -9.89
N LYS A 401 -15.72 13.12 -9.56
CA LYS A 401 -16.35 14.14 -10.40
C LYS A 401 -15.40 15.32 -10.62
N GLU A 402 -14.79 15.85 -9.57
CA GLU A 402 -13.83 16.96 -9.68
C GLU A 402 -12.59 16.56 -10.51
N GLU A 403 -12.10 15.34 -10.33
CA GLU A 403 -10.98 14.80 -11.12
C GLU A 403 -11.33 14.69 -12.61
N PHE A 404 -12.46 14.07 -12.96
CA PHE A 404 -12.89 13.93 -14.35
C PHE A 404 -13.08 15.27 -15.04
N HIS A 405 -13.61 16.26 -14.32
CA HIS A 405 -13.71 17.63 -14.81
C HIS A 405 -12.33 18.21 -15.14
N ASN A 406 -11.36 18.10 -14.21
CA ASN A 406 -10.00 18.60 -14.40
C ASN A 406 -9.25 17.88 -15.53
N LEU A 407 -9.60 16.63 -15.83
CA LEU A 407 -9.03 15.85 -16.93
C LEU A 407 -9.76 16.04 -18.27
N GLY A 408 -10.84 16.84 -18.33
CA GLY A 408 -11.67 17.03 -19.53
C GLY A 408 -12.51 15.81 -19.92
N GLN A 409 -12.75 14.89 -18.99
CA GLN A 409 -13.52 13.66 -19.19
C GLN A 409 -15.00 13.87 -18.84
N TYR A 410 -15.68 14.74 -19.59
CA TYR A 410 -17.01 15.24 -19.22
C TYR A 410 -18.12 14.17 -19.15
N GLU A 411 -18.04 13.11 -19.96
CA GLU A 411 -19.00 11.99 -19.86
C GLU A 411 -18.84 11.22 -18.54
N ASP A 412 -17.61 11.02 -18.08
CA ASP A 412 -17.32 10.35 -16.81
C ASP A 412 -17.61 11.29 -15.62
N GLU A 413 -17.39 12.60 -15.77
CA GLU A 413 -17.83 13.63 -14.82
C GLU A 413 -19.34 13.55 -14.58
N ASP A 414 -20.14 13.51 -15.65
CA ASP A 414 -21.60 13.43 -15.55
C ASP A 414 -22.05 12.15 -14.81
N LYS A 415 -21.45 11.00 -15.11
CA LYS A 415 -21.73 9.73 -14.42
C LYS A 415 -21.37 9.79 -12.92
N ALA A 416 -20.19 10.32 -12.59
CA ALA A 416 -19.76 10.52 -11.20
C ALA A 416 -20.66 11.50 -10.45
N TYR A 417 -21.10 12.58 -11.11
CA TYR A 417 -22.01 13.57 -10.54
C TYR A 417 -23.38 12.96 -10.18
N ILE A 418 -23.92 12.08 -11.03
CA ILE A 418 -25.19 11.39 -10.76
C ILE A 418 -25.08 10.51 -9.52
N GLU A 419 -24.03 9.67 -9.43
CA GLU A 419 -23.83 8.78 -8.29
C GLU A 419 -23.51 9.54 -6.99
N PHE A 420 -22.81 10.68 -7.09
CA PHE A 420 -22.65 11.63 -6.00
C PHE A 420 -24.02 12.11 -5.48
N LYS A 421 -24.89 12.61 -6.35
CA LYS A 421 -26.21 13.11 -5.96
C LYS A 421 -27.15 12.04 -5.42
N ARG A 422 -27.12 10.83 -5.99
CA ARG A 422 -27.85 9.67 -5.47
C ARG A 422 -27.38 9.28 -4.07
N SER A 423 -26.07 9.32 -3.83
CA SER A 423 -25.48 9.04 -2.52
C SER A 423 -25.83 10.12 -1.49
N GLU A 424 -25.85 11.40 -1.86
CA GLU A 424 -26.34 12.49 -0.98
C GLU A 424 -27.82 12.29 -0.61
N LEU A 425 -28.69 11.98 -1.59
CA LEU A 425 -30.10 11.68 -1.34
C LEU A 425 -30.28 10.48 -0.39
N ALA A 426 -29.50 9.42 -0.58
CA ALA A 426 -29.52 8.25 0.30
C ALA A 426 -29.08 8.61 1.73
N ASN A 427 -28.09 9.50 1.88
CA ASN A 427 -27.68 9.99 3.20
C ASN A 427 -28.81 10.79 3.88
N ILE A 428 -29.47 11.70 3.16
CA ILE A 428 -30.61 12.48 3.68
C ILE A 428 -31.73 11.55 4.14
N LEU A 429 -32.06 10.51 3.37
CA LEU A 429 -33.06 9.50 3.76
C LEU A 429 -32.66 8.76 5.03
N HIS A 430 -31.38 8.39 5.14
CA HIS A 430 -30.85 7.71 6.31
C HIS A 430 -30.90 8.61 7.56
N GLU A 431 -30.51 9.87 7.45
CA GLU A 431 -30.59 10.86 8.54
C GLU A 431 -32.02 11.17 8.95
N THR A 432 -32.94 11.25 7.98
CA THR A 432 -34.37 11.51 8.21
C THR A 432 -35.01 10.50 9.18
N ARG A 433 -34.53 9.25 9.21
CA ARG A 433 -35.01 8.22 10.16
C ARG A 433 -34.81 8.63 11.63
N LYS A 434 -33.82 9.46 11.93
CA LYS A 434 -33.43 9.90 13.27
C LYS A 434 -34.19 11.15 13.75
N VAL A 435 -34.99 11.78 12.88
CA VAL A 435 -35.63 13.09 13.13
C VAL A 435 -37.08 12.93 13.63
N LYS A 436 -37.68 14.00 14.18
CA LYS A 436 -39.10 14.05 14.61
C LYS A 436 -40.08 13.82 13.45
N TRP A 437 -41.30 13.40 13.77
CA TRP A 437 -42.29 12.93 12.78
C TRP A 437 -42.73 13.99 11.75
N TYR A 438 -42.90 15.25 12.15
CA TYR A 438 -43.30 16.32 11.23
C TYR A 438 -42.19 16.64 10.21
N GLN A 439 -40.93 16.68 10.68
CA GLN A 439 -39.76 16.82 9.82
C GLN A 439 -39.56 15.61 8.91
N LYS A 440 -39.91 14.40 9.35
CA LYS A 440 -39.91 13.20 8.49
C LYS A 440 -40.82 13.37 7.28
N ILE A 441 -42.07 13.83 7.48
CA ILE A 441 -43.03 14.01 6.39
C ILE A 441 -42.48 15.00 5.36
N ILE A 442 -41.99 16.15 5.81
CA ILE A 442 -41.42 17.19 4.93
C ILE A 442 -40.20 16.65 4.17
N ASN A 443 -39.28 15.96 4.86
CA ASN A 443 -38.08 15.41 4.24
C ASN A 443 -38.41 14.32 3.21
N TYR A 444 -39.36 13.41 3.51
CA TYR A 444 -39.77 12.38 2.54
C TYR A 444 -40.42 13.01 1.31
N PHE A 445 -41.26 14.03 1.48
CA PHE A 445 -41.83 14.76 0.36
C PHE A 445 -40.74 15.42 -0.49
N ASN A 446 -39.81 16.14 0.14
CA ASN A 446 -38.69 16.80 -0.55
C ASN A 446 -37.80 15.81 -1.29
N VAL A 447 -37.44 14.67 -0.67
CA VAL A 447 -36.64 13.63 -1.34
C VAL A 447 -37.41 12.99 -2.49
N GLY A 448 -38.71 12.74 -2.32
CA GLY A 448 -39.58 12.24 -3.38
C GLY A 448 -39.61 13.18 -4.59
N PHE A 449 -39.81 14.47 -4.33
CA PHE A 449 -39.77 15.52 -5.36
C PHE A 449 -38.41 15.58 -6.06
N GLN A 450 -37.31 15.61 -5.31
CA GLN A 450 -35.95 15.64 -5.88
C GLN A 450 -35.66 14.39 -6.73
N LYS A 451 -36.10 13.21 -6.29
CA LYS A 451 -35.93 11.97 -7.05
C LYS A 451 -36.73 12.00 -8.36
N LEU A 452 -37.96 12.48 -8.33
CA LEU A 452 -38.83 12.57 -9.51
C LEU A 452 -38.31 13.60 -10.51
N VAL A 453 -38.11 14.85 -10.06
CA VAL A 453 -37.75 15.96 -10.95
C VAL A 453 -36.28 15.91 -11.34
N PHE A 454 -35.37 15.69 -10.39
CA PHE A 454 -33.94 15.75 -10.68
C PHE A 454 -33.41 14.43 -11.25
N ASP A 455 -33.62 13.27 -10.61
CA ASP A 455 -33.05 12.00 -11.11
C ASP A 455 -33.85 11.44 -12.31
N TRP A 456 -35.16 11.26 -12.16
CA TRP A 456 -35.98 10.58 -13.19
C TRP A 456 -36.24 11.45 -14.41
N MET A 457 -36.68 12.69 -14.24
CA MET A 457 -37.06 13.53 -15.39
C MET A 457 -35.85 14.11 -16.13
N GLY A 458 -34.76 14.46 -15.43
CA GLY A 458 -33.63 15.15 -16.08
C GLY A 458 -32.23 14.60 -15.81
N LEU A 459 -32.09 13.50 -15.05
CA LEU A 459 -30.81 12.92 -14.66
C LEU A 459 -29.82 13.99 -14.14
N TYR A 460 -30.29 14.83 -13.23
CA TYR A 460 -29.60 15.99 -12.67
C TYR A 460 -29.06 16.96 -13.73
N ALA A 461 -29.85 17.20 -14.78
CA ALA A 461 -29.50 18.06 -15.92
C ALA A 461 -28.33 17.57 -16.78
N THR A 462 -27.94 16.28 -16.67
CA THR A 462 -26.83 15.72 -17.48
C THR A 462 -27.30 15.21 -18.83
N SER A 463 -28.60 14.92 -19.00
CA SER A 463 -29.17 14.37 -20.24
C SER A 463 -30.31 15.24 -20.78
N PRO A 464 -30.05 16.11 -21.77
CA PRO A 464 -31.09 16.94 -22.40
C PRO A 464 -32.19 16.09 -23.05
N VAL A 465 -31.80 14.96 -23.65
CA VAL A 465 -32.74 14.01 -24.29
C VAL A 465 -33.74 13.45 -23.28
N ARG A 466 -33.30 13.13 -22.05
CA ARG A 466 -34.21 12.65 -21.00
C ARG A 466 -35.22 13.72 -20.56
N VAL A 467 -34.77 14.97 -20.47
CA VAL A 467 -35.67 16.10 -20.19
C VAL A 467 -36.71 16.25 -21.32
N LEU A 468 -36.28 16.14 -22.59
CA LEU A 468 -37.16 16.20 -23.74
C LEU A 468 -38.21 15.07 -23.73
N ILE A 469 -37.82 13.83 -23.42
CA ILE A 469 -38.76 12.72 -23.27
C ILE A 469 -39.75 13.02 -22.13
N SER A 470 -39.27 13.55 -21.00
CA SER A 470 -40.13 13.92 -19.86
C SER A 470 -41.12 15.03 -20.20
N ILE A 471 -40.74 15.98 -21.07
CA ILE A 471 -41.65 16.99 -21.63
C ILE A 471 -42.80 16.30 -22.37
N PHE A 472 -42.51 15.39 -23.30
CA PHE A 472 -43.55 14.68 -24.06
C PHE A 472 -44.45 13.82 -23.17
N VAL A 473 -43.89 13.16 -22.15
CA VAL A 473 -44.66 12.35 -21.21
C VAL A 473 -45.59 13.21 -20.35
N LEU A 474 -45.11 14.34 -19.82
CA LEU A 474 -45.94 15.26 -19.03
C LEU A 474 -47.04 15.91 -19.88
N TYR A 475 -46.67 16.41 -21.06
CA TYR A 475 -47.62 16.92 -22.05
C TYR A 475 -48.71 15.89 -22.35
N GLY A 476 -48.31 14.64 -22.66
CA GLY A 476 -49.24 13.54 -22.91
C GLY A 476 -50.16 13.22 -21.71
N MET A 477 -49.66 13.33 -20.47
CA MET A 477 -50.47 13.15 -19.26
C MET A 477 -51.54 14.24 -19.11
N PHE A 478 -51.20 15.51 -19.31
CA PHE A 478 -52.19 16.61 -19.27
C PHE A 478 -53.21 16.49 -20.40
N SER A 479 -52.74 16.24 -21.62
CA SER A 479 -53.56 15.93 -22.78
C SER A 479 -54.57 14.81 -22.51
N MET A 480 -54.14 13.71 -21.87
CA MET A 480 -55.01 12.59 -21.52
C MET A 480 -56.08 12.99 -20.50
N VAL A 481 -55.75 13.85 -19.52
CA VAL A 481 -56.74 14.36 -18.55
C VAL A 481 -57.84 15.15 -19.27
N TYR A 482 -57.49 16.04 -20.19
CA TYR A 482 -58.49 16.80 -20.96
C TYR A 482 -59.38 15.87 -21.77
N VAL A 483 -58.78 14.93 -22.52
CA VAL A 483 -59.51 13.97 -23.35
C VAL A 483 -60.49 13.12 -22.53
N VAL A 484 -60.07 12.58 -21.38
CA VAL A 484 -60.92 11.70 -20.56
C VAL A 484 -62.13 12.46 -20.00
N PHE A 485 -61.94 13.68 -19.52
CA PHE A 485 -63.02 14.50 -18.99
C PHE A 485 -63.99 14.96 -20.09
N GLU A 486 -63.47 15.28 -21.28
CA GLU A 486 -64.30 15.68 -22.43
C GLU A 486 -65.12 14.51 -23.00
N ILE A 487 -64.56 13.29 -23.02
CA ILE A 487 -65.27 12.08 -23.47
C ILE A 487 -66.31 11.61 -22.44
N THR A 488 -66.11 11.88 -21.15
CA THR A 488 -67.07 11.52 -20.08
C THR A 488 -68.18 12.56 -19.87
N ASP A 489 -68.30 13.53 -20.79
CA ASP A 489 -69.24 14.65 -20.74
C ASP A 489 -69.14 15.49 -19.44
N HIS A 490 -67.96 15.45 -18.81
CA HIS A 490 -67.53 16.36 -17.75
C HIS A 490 -66.54 17.41 -18.30
N GLY A 491 -66.57 17.60 -19.62
CA GLY A 491 -65.77 18.57 -20.35
C GLY A 491 -66.09 20.01 -19.94
N GLU A 492 -65.06 20.78 -19.60
CA GLU A 492 -65.20 22.16 -19.12
C GLU A 492 -64.38 23.13 -20.00
N ILE A 493 -64.14 22.82 -21.28
CA ILE A 493 -63.41 23.69 -22.22
C ILE A 493 -64.42 24.44 -23.11
N SER A 494 -64.40 25.78 -23.09
CA SER A 494 -65.45 26.61 -23.70
C SER A 494 -65.60 26.48 -25.22
N CYS A 495 -64.56 26.01 -25.91
CA CYS A 495 -64.52 25.92 -27.37
C CYS A 495 -64.92 24.53 -27.91
N ILE A 496 -65.10 23.54 -27.03
CA ILE A 496 -65.47 22.18 -27.40
C ILE A 496 -66.97 22.02 -27.14
N ALA A 497 -67.76 21.87 -28.21
CA ALA A 497 -69.20 21.68 -28.10
C ALA A 497 -69.54 20.22 -27.74
N SER A 498 -70.59 20.01 -26.94
CA SER A 498 -70.95 18.69 -26.43
C SER A 498 -71.46 17.72 -27.51
N ASP A 499 -71.89 18.25 -28.66
CA ASP A 499 -72.42 17.53 -29.83
C ASP A 499 -71.34 17.10 -30.84
N LEU A 500 -70.06 17.40 -30.59
CA LEU A 500 -68.94 16.99 -31.43
C LEU A 500 -68.69 15.47 -31.37
N SER A 501 -68.14 14.93 -32.46
CA SER A 501 -67.72 13.53 -32.50
C SER A 501 -66.58 13.25 -31.52
N VAL A 502 -66.46 11.99 -31.05
CA VAL A 502 -65.39 11.59 -30.14
C VAL A 502 -64.00 11.90 -30.71
N TYR A 503 -63.84 11.80 -32.04
CA TYR A 503 -62.59 12.11 -32.72
C TYR A 503 -62.24 13.60 -32.67
N GLU A 504 -63.23 14.48 -32.90
CA GLU A 504 -63.07 15.94 -32.81
C GLU A 504 -62.77 16.36 -31.36
N LYS A 505 -63.50 15.82 -30.38
CA LYS A 505 -63.24 16.06 -28.94
C LYS A 505 -61.79 15.71 -28.56
N ILE A 506 -61.22 14.64 -29.11
CA ILE A 506 -59.81 14.27 -28.88
C ILE A 506 -58.87 15.31 -29.49
N ILE A 507 -59.06 15.68 -30.75
CA ILE A 507 -58.17 16.63 -31.44
C ILE A 507 -58.18 17.99 -30.75
N ASP A 508 -59.36 18.51 -30.44
CA ASP A 508 -59.50 19.83 -29.83
C ASP A 508 -58.93 19.86 -28.40
N SER A 509 -59.06 18.76 -27.65
CA SER A 509 -58.43 18.59 -26.34
C SER A 509 -56.89 18.57 -26.44
N LEU A 510 -56.33 17.88 -27.45
CA LEU A 510 -54.88 17.86 -27.70
C LEU A 510 -54.37 19.24 -28.13
N TYR A 511 -55.13 19.96 -28.96
CA TYR A 511 -54.83 21.32 -29.38
C TYR A 511 -54.83 22.29 -28.20
N PHE A 512 -55.87 22.23 -27.35
CA PHE A 512 -55.95 23.03 -26.13
C PHE A 512 -54.75 22.81 -25.20
N SER A 513 -54.38 21.55 -24.97
CA SER A 513 -53.19 21.19 -24.18
C SER A 513 -51.91 21.71 -24.81
N ALA A 514 -51.74 21.63 -26.14
CA ALA A 514 -50.55 22.12 -26.83
C ALA A 514 -50.37 23.65 -26.70
N VAL A 515 -51.45 24.41 -26.88
CA VAL A 515 -51.47 25.87 -26.76
C VAL A 515 -51.21 26.31 -25.32
N THR A 516 -51.77 25.59 -24.35
CA THR A 516 -51.54 25.81 -22.92
C THR A 516 -50.10 25.50 -22.52
N TRP A 517 -49.57 24.34 -22.89
CA TRP A 517 -48.22 23.89 -22.55
C TRP A 517 -47.14 24.82 -23.12
N LEU A 518 -47.26 25.20 -24.39
CA LEU A 518 -46.31 26.11 -25.05
C LEU A 518 -46.55 27.57 -24.68
N THR A 519 -47.57 27.86 -23.86
CA THR A 519 -47.94 29.22 -23.44
C THR A 519 -48.22 30.17 -24.61
N ILE A 520 -48.72 29.63 -25.73
CA ILE A 520 -49.05 30.42 -26.92
C ILE A 520 -50.32 31.24 -26.67
N GLY A 521 -51.34 30.61 -26.09
CA GLY A 521 -52.54 31.28 -25.58
C GLY A 521 -53.34 32.11 -26.59
N TYR A 522 -53.79 31.52 -27.70
CA TYR A 522 -54.56 32.23 -28.74
C TYR A 522 -55.90 32.86 -28.27
N GLY A 523 -56.43 32.44 -27.11
CA GLY A 523 -57.61 33.04 -26.49
C GLY A 523 -58.96 32.52 -26.99
N GLU A 524 -58.96 31.55 -27.93
CA GLU A 524 -60.17 30.94 -28.50
C GLU A 524 -60.84 29.94 -27.55
N CYS A 525 -60.02 29.23 -26.77
CA CYS A 525 -60.45 28.21 -25.81
C CYS A 525 -60.16 28.68 -24.39
N VAL A 526 -61.17 28.71 -23.53
CA VAL A 526 -61.05 29.12 -22.13
C VAL A 526 -61.41 27.96 -21.21
N PRO A 527 -60.57 27.63 -20.21
CA PRO A 527 -60.91 26.63 -19.22
C PRO A 527 -62.04 27.14 -18.30
N THR A 528 -63.04 26.32 -18.08
CA THR A 528 -64.10 26.53 -17.10
C THR A 528 -63.99 25.51 -15.95
N GLY A 529 -64.80 25.68 -14.89
CA GLY A 529 -64.81 24.79 -13.72
C GLY A 529 -63.45 24.40 -13.12
N PHE A 530 -63.23 23.10 -12.90
CA PHE A 530 -62.01 22.46 -12.40
C PHE A 530 -60.79 22.70 -13.32
N PHE A 531 -60.97 22.81 -14.63
CA PHE A 531 -59.85 23.11 -15.55
C PHE A 531 -59.23 24.48 -15.35
N LYS A 532 -59.88 25.41 -14.63
CA LYS A 532 -59.26 26.66 -14.18
C LYS A 532 -58.08 26.44 -13.23
N ILE A 533 -57.96 25.26 -12.63
CA ILE A 533 -56.80 24.86 -11.81
C ILE A 533 -55.79 24.09 -12.66
N VAL A 534 -56.26 23.17 -13.50
CA VAL A 534 -55.40 22.27 -14.29
C VAL A 534 -54.62 23.02 -15.37
N ALA A 535 -55.26 23.91 -16.13
CA ALA A 535 -54.60 24.62 -17.25
C ALA A 535 -53.47 25.57 -16.80
N PRO A 536 -53.61 26.37 -15.73
CA PRO A 536 -52.47 27.14 -15.20
C PRO A 536 -51.32 26.27 -14.69
N LEU A 537 -51.60 25.10 -14.10
CA LEU A 537 -50.58 24.15 -13.68
C LEU A 537 -49.83 23.58 -14.88
N GLU A 538 -50.55 23.18 -15.93
CA GLU A 538 -49.94 22.73 -17.20
C GLU A 538 -49.02 23.80 -17.78
N GLY A 539 -49.49 25.04 -17.90
CA GLY A 539 -48.68 26.15 -18.42
C GLY A 539 -47.42 26.41 -17.58
N TRP A 540 -47.53 26.33 -16.24
CA TRP A 540 -46.37 26.44 -15.36
C TRP A 540 -45.35 25.32 -15.59
N PHE A 541 -45.82 24.06 -15.71
CA PHE A 541 -44.94 22.92 -16.02
C PHE A 541 -44.29 23.05 -17.40
N GLY A 542 -45.02 23.57 -18.40
CA GLY A 542 -44.50 23.84 -19.74
C GLY A 542 -43.29 24.79 -19.71
N VAL A 543 -43.45 25.96 -19.06
CA VAL A 543 -42.37 26.94 -18.89
C VAL A 543 -41.20 26.36 -18.08
N PHE A 544 -41.50 25.71 -16.94
CA PHE A 544 -40.49 25.11 -16.07
C PHE A 544 -39.65 24.06 -16.82
N MET A 545 -40.30 23.16 -17.56
CA MET A 545 -39.61 22.09 -18.27
C MET A 545 -38.82 22.59 -19.49
N MET A 546 -39.31 23.60 -20.21
CA MET A 546 -38.54 24.22 -21.29
C MET A 546 -37.29 24.95 -20.76
N ALA A 547 -37.40 25.64 -19.62
CA ALA A 547 -36.25 26.22 -18.95
C ALA A 547 -35.26 25.14 -18.50
N TYR A 548 -35.75 24.02 -17.94
CA TYR A 548 -34.91 22.91 -17.53
C TYR A 548 -34.17 22.27 -18.72
N PHE A 549 -34.87 22.04 -19.83
CA PHE A 549 -34.27 21.53 -21.06
C PHE A 549 -33.16 22.44 -21.57
N THR A 550 -33.40 23.75 -21.58
CA THR A 550 -32.42 24.75 -22.01
C THR A 550 -31.16 24.70 -21.15
N VAL A 551 -31.30 24.63 -19.82
CA VAL A 551 -30.15 24.51 -18.90
C VAL A 551 -29.36 23.22 -19.14
N ALA A 552 -30.04 22.09 -19.29
CA ALA A 552 -29.40 20.80 -19.56
C ALA A 552 -28.65 20.82 -20.89
N PHE A 553 -29.27 21.39 -21.94
CA PHE A 553 -28.70 21.49 -23.28
C PHE A 553 -27.46 22.39 -23.31
N VAL A 554 -27.56 23.60 -22.74
CA VAL A 554 -26.45 24.55 -22.63
C VAL A 554 -25.29 23.94 -21.85
N ARG A 555 -25.58 23.26 -20.73
CA ARG A 555 -24.57 22.55 -19.95
C ARG A 555 -23.83 21.50 -20.78
N LYS A 556 -24.53 20.75 -21.64
CA LYS A 556 -23.90 19.67 -22.44
C LYS A 556 -23.04 20.20 -23.59
N ILE A 557 -23.37 21.37 -24.13
CA ILE A 557 -22.69 21.94 -25.30
C ILE A 557 -21.53 22.87 -24.92
N LEU A 558 -21.65 23.65 -23.84
CA LEU A 558 -20.67 24.68 -23.48
C LEU A 558 -19.53 24.19 -22.58
N ARG A 559 -19.49 22.91 -22.23
CA ARG A 559 -18.47 22.33 -21.33
C ARG A 559 -17.22 21.89 -22.07
#